data_AF-A0A5D0J811-F1
#
_entry.id   AF-A0A5D0J811-F1
#
_cell.length_a   1.000
_cell.length_b   1.000
_cell.length_c   1.000
_cell.angle_alpha   90.00
_cell.angle_beta   90.00
_cell.angle_gamma   90.00
#
_symmetry.space_group_name_H-M   'P 1'
#
loop_
_entity.id
_entity.type
_entity.pdbx_description
1 polymer ?
#
loop_
_entity_poly.entity_id
_entity_poly.type
_entity_poly.pdbx_seq_one_letter_code
_entity_poly.pdbx_strand_id
1 'polypeptide(L)'
;MKNKFKISFTVILILAITGCQNIDKKEKESVQKETALIQMAFGKWKTRNDSLGVELDVNNFENWLDLVNRTEKIVCNDSLPKITLTTDNEIKTIYFRNTCLREGSARIIKTKNVIGIYNNKISKNKEYGIPLDSLESVLRKDIENKEKNSELSESPEKLTICIQYDDKNDFKNLPNILKQLTTTYYRITIRTDLKILLVDENYFSPPPPPKAKI
;
A
#
# COMPACT_ATOMS: atom_id res chain seq x y z
N MET A 1 52.27 64.00 -4.73
CA MET A 1 51.46 62.80 -4.41
C MET A 1 50.62 62.40 -5.63
N LYS A 2 51.17 61.57 -6.53
CA LYS A 2 50.43 60.93 -7.62
C LYS A 2 51.07 59.56 -7.86
N ASN A 3 50.26 58.56 -8.21
CA ASN A 3 50.64 57.24 -8.73
C ASN A 3 50.91 56.08 -7.75
N LYS A 4 50.03 55.85 -6.75
CA LYS A 4 49.97 54.52 -6.09
C LYS A 4 48.62 53.78 -6.22
N PHE A 5 47.58 54.41 -6.77
CA PHE A 5 46.24 53.81 -6.87
C PHE A 5 45.87 53.17 -8.22
N LYS A 6 46.71 53.28 -9.26
CA LYS A 6 46.39 52.71 -10.59
C LYS A 6 46.90 51.29 -10.82
N ILE A 7 47.86 50.80 -10.02
CA ILE A 7 48.46 49.48 -10.23
C ILE A 7 47.60 48.36 -9.61
N SER A 8 46.76 48.69 -8.61
CA SER A 8 45.94 47.70 -7.91
C SER A 8 44.75 47.18 -8.75
N PHE A 9 44.24 47.98 -9.70
CA PHE A 9 43.06 47.58 -10.48
C PHE A 9 43.42 46.70 -11.67
N THR A 10 44.61 46.90 -12.25
CA THR A 10 45.07 46.16 -13.44
C THR A 10 45.41 44.70 -13.11
N VAL A 11 45.93 44.42 -11.91
CA VAL A 11 46.26 43.05 -11.48
C VAL A 11 45.00 42.22 -11.19
N ILE A 12 43.95 42.85 -10.66
CA ILE A 12 42.66 42.18 -10.37
C ILE A 12 41.93 41.80 -11.67
N LEU A 13 42.04 42.63 -12.72
CA LEU A 13 41.38 42.36 -13.99
C LEU A 13 42.03 41.18 -14.77
N ILE A 14 43.34 40.96 -14.61
CA ILE A 14 44.04 39.86 -15.31
C ILE A 14 43.71 38.50 -14.67
N LEU A 15 43.52 38.44 -13.34
CA LEU A 15 43.13 37.22 -12.63
C LEU A 15 41.68 36.77 -12.93
N ALA A 16 40.79 37.70 -13.31
CA ALA A 16 39.43 37.35 -13.68
C ALA A 16 39.32 36.70 -15.07
N ILE A 17 40.29 36.94 -15.97
CA ILE A 17 40.22 36.45 -17.37
C ILE A 17 40.87 35.06 -17.51
N THR A 18 41.81 34.69 -16.63
CA THR A 18 42.40 33.34 -16.62
C THR A 18 41.60 32.31 -15.81
N GLY A 19 40.57 32.74 -15.07
CA GLY A 19 39.68 31.85 -14.31
C GLY A 19 38.59 31.14 -15.12
N CYS A 20 38.40 31.49 -16.39
CA CYS A 20 37.34 30.94 -17.25
C CYS A 20 37.85 30.14 -18.46
N GLN A 21 39.07 29.61 -18.42
CA GLN A 21 39.53 28.69 -19.46
C GLN A 21 40.18 27.46 -18.83
N ASN A 22 39.45 26.34 -18.95
CA ASN A 22 39.81 24.94 -18.65
C ASN A 22 39.52 24.43 -17.24
N ILE A 23 38.27 24.00 -17.03
CA ILE A 23 37.98 22.75 -16.31
C ILE A 23 37.09 21.88 -17.22
N ASP A 24 37.59 21.56 -18.41
CA ASP A 24 37.15 20.38 -19.18
C ASP A 24 38.25 19.33 -19.05
N LYS A 25 38.46 18.83 -17.83
CA LYS A 25 39.26 17.63 -17.58
C LYS A 25 38.62 16.80 -16.49
N LYS A 26 37.89 15.79 -16.96
CA LYS A 26 37.77 14.45 -16.37
C LYS A 26 37.61 14.43 -14.85
N GLU A 27 36.43 14.79 -14.39
CA GLU A 27 35.86 13.98 -13.33
C GLU A 27 35.01 12.94 -14.05
N LYS A 28 35.50 11.69 -14.07
CA LYS A 28 34.57 10.57 -14.04
C LYS A 28 33.86 10.70 -12.70
N GLU A 29 32.92 11.63 -12.61
CA GLU A 29 31.86 11.53 -11.63
C GLU A 29 31.25 10.16 -11.92
N SER A 30 31.53 9.22 -11.03
CA SER A 30 30.59 8.16 -10.77
C SER A 30 29.26 8.87 -10.55
N VAL A 31 28.45 8.95 -11.60
CA VAL A 31 27.03 9.23 -11.49
C VAL A 31 26.51 8.05 -10.68
N GLN A 32 26.67 8.16 -9.37
CA GLN A 32 25.90 7.44 -8.40
C GLN A 32 24.51 7.95 -8.71
N LYS A 33 23.83 7.21 -9.59
CA LYS A 33 22.49 7.46 -10.03
C LYS A 33 21.71 7.41 -8.73
N GLU A 34 21.48 8.58 -8.12
CA GLU A 34 20.70 8.70 -6.91
C GLU A 34 19.32 8.17 -7.30
N THR A 35 19.08 6.90 -6.99
CA THR A 35 17.83 6.25 -7.34
C THR A 35 16.78 6.94 -6.51
N ALA A 36 16.06 7.89 -7.12
CA ALA A 36 15.02 8.62 -6.45
C ALA A 36 14.08 7.61 -5.77
N LEU A 37 13.96 7.71 -4.44
CA LEU A 37 13.15 6.81 -3.64
C LEU A 37 11.68 6.93 -4.07
N ILE A 38 11.12 5.86 -4.64
CA ILE A 38 9.74 5.86 -5.13
C ILE A 38 8.79 5.68 -3.95
N GLN A 39 7.86 6.61 -3.75
CA GLN A 39 6.83 6.50 -2.73
C GLN A 39 5.47 6.20 -3.34
N MET A 40 4.80 5.15 -2.87
CA MET A 40 3.45 4.78 -3.31
C MET A 40 2.52 4.56 -2.13
N ALA A 41 1.31 5.11 -2.23
CA ALA A 41 0.24 4.92 -1.25
C ALA A 41 -0.91 4.12 -1.86
N PHE A 42 -1.11 2.90 -1.36
CA PHE A 42 -2.19 2.00 -1.74
C PHE A 42 -3.37 2.12 -0.78
N GLY A 43 -4.59 2.06 -1.31
CA GLY A 43 -5.80 2.02 -0.51
C GLY A 43 -6.07 3.31 0.27
N LYS A 44 -5.40 4.43 -0.01
CA LYS A 44 -5.69 5.73 0.63
C LYS A 44 -7.02 6.30 0.11
N TRP A 45 -7.82 6.96 0.97
CA TRP A 45 -8.98 7.72 0.48
C TRP A 45 -8.49 9.07 -0.04
N LYS A 46 -8.93 9.47 -1.24
CA LYS A 46 -8.56 10.76 -1.83
C LYS A 46 -8.92 11.95 -0.93
N THR A 47 -9.91 11.79 -0.04
CA THR A 47 -10.47 12.84 0.81
C THR A 47 -9.92 12.86 2.24
N ARG A 48 -9.08 11.92 2.66
CA ARG A 48 -8.52 11.88 4.03
C ARG A 48 -7.07 12.33 4.07
N ASN A 49 -6.76 13.14 5.08
CA ASN A 49 -5.43 13.68 5.33
C ASN A 49 -4.47 12.60 5.86
N ASP A 50 -3.18 12.70 5.53
CA ASP A 50 -2.15 11.73 5.95
C ASP A 50 -1.91 11.71 7.46
N SER A 51 -2.28 12.79 8.16
CA SER A 51 -2.15 12.93 9.61
C SER A 51 -2.94 11.89 10.41
N LEU A 52 -3.86 11.18 9.78
CA LEU A 52 -4.69 10.17 10.43
C LEU A 52 -4.13 8.75 10.31
N GLY A 53 -3.00 8.56 9.61
CA GLY A 53 -2.38 7.25 9.41
C GLY A 53 -1.74 6.70 10.69
N VAL A 54 -2.20 5.55 11.17
CA VAL A 54 -1.65 4.83 12.32
C VAL A 54 -0.96 3.57 11.85
N GLU A 55 0.35 3.48 12.11
CA GLU A 55 1.18 2.34 11.71
C GLU A 55 0.83 1.08 12.51
N LEU A 56 0.74 -0.04 11.81
CA LEU A 56 0.62 -1.38 12.36
C LEU A 56 1.94 -2.11 12.11
N ASP A 57 2.73 -2.34 13.15
CA ASP A 57 3.90 -3.21 13.05
C ASP A 57 3.47 -4.67 13.32
N VAL A 58 3.50 -5.49 12.27
CA VAL A 58 3.08 -6.91 12.30
C VAL A 58 3.80 -7.69 13.40
N ASN A 59 5.04 -7.31 13.75
CA ASN A 59 5.83 -8.01 14.75
C ASN A 59 5.38 -7.73 16.19
N ASN A 60 4.56 -6.71 16.41
CA ASN A 60 4.07 -6.32 17.73
C ASN A 60 2.77 -7.03 18.13
N PHE A 61 2.33 -8.03 17.37
CA PHE A 61 1.11 -8.79 17.63
C PHE A 61 1.43 -10.27 17.82
N GLU A 62 0.78 -10.90 18.79
CA GLU A 62 0.98 -12.32 19.09
C GLU A 62 0.25 -13.22 18.08
N ASN A 63 -0.93 -12.79 17.65
CA ASN A 63 -1.80 -13.53 16.73
C ASN A 63 -2.53 -12.60 15.75
N TRP A 64 -3.17 -13.21 14.75
CA TRP A 64 -3.92 -12.49 13.72
C TRP A 64 -5.09 -11.69 14.29
N LEU A 65 -5.81 -12.26 15.26
CA LEU A 65 -6.97 -11.62 15.86
C LEU A 65 -6.59 -10.32 16.58
N ASP A 66 -5.44 -10.25 17.25
CA ASP A 66 -4.95 -9.02 17.88
C ASP A 66 -4.68 -7.92 16.87
N LEU A 67 -4.10 -8.26 15.71
CA LEU A 67 -3.89 -7.32 14.62
C LEU A 67 -5.22 -6.81 14.06
N VAL A 68 -6.20 -7.69 13.84
CA VAL A 68 -7.55 -7.32 13.38
C VAL A 68 -8.23 -6.40 14.41
N ASN A 69 -8.24 -6.79 15.68
CA ASN A 69 -8.81 -6.01 16.79
C ASN A 69 -8.17 -4.62 16.90
N ARG A 70 -6.84 -4.53 16.75
CA ARG A 70 -6.15 -3.24 16.75
C ARG A 70 -6.54 -2.40 15.55
N THR A 71 -6.66 -3.00 14.38
CA THR A 71 -7.13 -2.36 13.14
C THR A 71 -8.54 -1.77 13.33
N GLU A 72 -9.45 -2.53 13.92
CA GLU A 72 -10.82 -2.07 14.22
C GLU A 72 -10.83 -0.90 15.22
N LYS A 73 -10.03 -0.98 16.30
CA LYS A 73 -9.87 0.15 17.25
C LYS A 73 -9.36 1.43 16.58
N ILE A 74 -8.45 1.32 15.60
CA ILE A 74 -7.93 2.47 14.86
C ILE A 74 -9.06 3.13 14.04
N VAL A 75 -9.81 2.34 13.27
CA VAL A 75 -10.87 2.89 12.40
C VAL A 75 -12.04 3.46 13.20
N CYS A 76 -12.32 2.91 14.39
CA CYS A 76 -13.34 3.46 15.29
C CYS A 76 -12.93 4.77 15.98
N ASN A 77 -11.64 5.09 15.99
CA ASN A 77 -11.11 6.38 16.47
C ASN A 77 -10.81 7.33 15.29
N ASP A 78 -11.62 7.24 14.22
CA ASP A 78 -11.53 8.05 13.00
C ASP A 78 -10.16 8.06 12.28
N SER A 79 -9.30 7.11 12.62
CA SER A 79 -7.94 7.00 12.11
C SER A 79 -7.84 5.95 10.99
N LEU A 80 -6.71 5.93 10.28
CA LEU A 80 -6.47 5.06 9.14
C LEU A 80 -5.35 4.05 9.47
N PRO A 81 -5.68 2.77 9.67
CA PRO A 81 -4.67 1.75 9.89
C PRO A 81 -3.85 1.54 8.61
N LYS A 82 -2.53 1.45 8.75
CA LYS A 82 -1.62 1.27 7.63
C LYS A 82 -0.44 0.37 7.98
N ILE A 83 0.13 -0.24 6.94
CA ILE A 83 1.45 -0.89 6.98
C ILE A 83 2.35 -0.21 5.96
N THR A 84 3.58 0.08 6.36
CA THR A 84 4.62 0.63 5.49
C THR A 84 5.68 -0.43 5.21
N LEU A 85 5.87 -0.74 3.93
CA LEU A 85 6.92 -1.63 3.44
C LEU A 85 8.03 -0.78 2.81
N THR A 86 9.25 -0.93 3.32
CA THR A 86 10.41 -0.16 2.86
C THR A 86 11.44 -1.09 2.23
N THR A 87 11.99 -0.66 1.11
CA THR A 87 13.17 -1.23 0.45
C THR A 87 14.12 -0.08 0.10
N ASP A 88 15.33 -0.39 -0.37
CA ASP A 88 16.34 0.62 -0.69
C ASP A 88 15.87 1.67 -1.70
N ASN A 89 14.95 1.31 -2.61
CA ASN A 89 14.51 2.17 -3.71
C ASN A 89 13.02 2.52 -3.66
N GLU A 90 12.26 1.97 -2.71
CA GLU A 90 10.80 2.11 -2.70
C GLU A 90 10.21 2.07 -1.28
N ILE A 91 9.29 3.00 -0.99
CA ILE A 91 8.40 2.96 0.16
C ILE A 91 6.97 2.73 -0.34
N LYS A 92 6.34 1.63 0.09
CA LYS A 92 4.93 1.35 -0.13
C LYS A 92 4.17 1.50 1.18
N THR A 93 3.25 2.45 1.24
CA THR A 93 2.29 2.56 2.34
C THR A 93 0.96 1.95 1.92
N ILE A 94 0.46 0.98 2.68
CA ILE A 94 -0.79 0.28 2.41
C ILE A 94 -1.79 0.65 3.50
N TYR A 95 -2.85 1.36 3.13
CA TYR A 95 -3.94 1.71 4.03
C TYR A 95 -5.06 0.65 3.97
N PHE A 96 -5.51 0.18 5.13
CA PHE A 96 -6.62 -0.77 5.19
C PHE A 96 -7.97 -0.06 5.20
N ARG A 97 -8.95 -0.70 4.54
CA ARG A 97 -10.31 -0.22 4.33
C ARG A 97 -11.31 -0.83 5.31
N ASN A 98 -10.81 -1.31 6.45
CA ASN A 98 -11.64 -1.76 7.55
C ASN A 98 -12.66 -0.68 7.94
N THR A 99 -13.83 -1.12 8.38
CA THR A 99 -14.91 -0.23 8.83
C THR A 99 -15.11 -0.42 10.33
N CYS A 100 -15.44 0.66 11.02
CA CYS A 100 -15.86 0.56 12.42
C CYS A 100 -17.27 -0.03 12.44
N LEU A 101 -17.39 -1.28 12.88
CA LEU A 101 -18.69 -1.93 12.98
C LEU A 101 -19.13 -1.96 14.43
N ARG A 102 -20.37 -1.56 14.65
CA ARG A 102 -21.03 -1.76 15.94
C ARG A 102 -21.53 -3.19 16.01
N GLU A 103 -21.57 -3.74 17.21
CA GLU A 103 -22.18 -5.04 17.49
C GLU A 103 -23.58 -5.12 16.84
N GLY A 104 -23.83 -6.18 16.06
CA GLY A 104 -25.08 -6.36 15.30
C GLY A 104 -25.18 -5.64 13.94
N SER A 105 -24.14 -4.92 13.50
CA SER A 105 -24.11 -4.31 12.16
C SER A 105 -23.84 -5.36 11.08
N ALA A 106 -24.65 -5.40 10.03
CA ALA A 106 -24.41 -6.27 8.89
C ALA A 106 -23.34 -5.69 7.95
N ARG A 107 -22.31 -6.48 7.62
CA ARG A 107 -21.30 -6.12 6.61
C ARG A 107 -21.91 -6.35 5.21
N ILE A 108 -22.24 -5.29 4.48
CA ILE A 108 -22.87 -5.40 3.13
C ILE A 108 -21.78 -5.35 2.06
N ILE A 109 -21.14 -6.48 1.77
CA ILE A 109 -20.24 -6.65 0.62
C ILE A 109 -20.79 -7.78 -0.25
N LYS A 110 -20.96 -7.53 -1.56
CA LYS A 110 -21.32 -8.59 -2.50
C LYS A 110 -20.12 -9.54 -2.65
N THR A 111 -20.28 -10.81 -2.30
CA THR A 111 -19.20 -11.82 -2.33
C THR A 111 -18.54 -11.96 -3.71
N LYS A 112 -19.28 -11.77 -4.80
CA LYS A 112 -18.72 -11.74 -6.17
C LYS A 112 -17.68 -10.64 -6.39
N ASN A 113 -17.68 -9.57 -5.59
CA ASN A 113 -16.69 -8.49 -5.65
C ASN A 113 -15.50 -8.75 -4.69
N VAL A 114 -15.45 -9.91 -4.04
CA VAL A 114 -14.40 -10.26 -3.08
C VAL A 114 -13.40 -11.23 -3.72
N ILE A 115 -12.12 -11.01 -3.48
CA ILE A 115 -11.07 -12.04 -3.55
C ILE A 115 -10.57 -12.24 -2.12
N GLY A 116 -10.65 -13.47 -1.62
CA GLY A 116 -10.11 -13.85 -0.33
C GLY A 116 -8.65 -14.29 -0.44
N ILE A 117 -7.83 -13.97 0.56
CA ILE A 117 -6.52 -14.57 0.78
C ILE A 117 -6.55 -15.16 2.19
N TYR A 118 -6.73 -16.47 2.29
CA TYR A 118 -6.83 -17.24 3.52
C TYR A 118 -5.56 -18.07 3.69
N ASN A 119 -4.79 -17.84 4.77
CA ASN A 119 -3.56 -18.59 5.06
C ASN A 119 -2.61 -18.70 3.85
N ASN A 120 -2.34 -17.57 3.18
CA ASN A 120 -1.52 -17.51 1.98
C ASN A 120 -2.07 -18.29 0.76
N LYS A 121 -3.39 -18.53 0.70
CA LYS A 121 -4.05 -19.11 -0.47
C LYS A 121 -5.20 -18.24 -0.92
N ILE A 122 -5.38 -18.13 -2.22
CA ILE A 122 -6.44 -17.35 -2.82
C ILE A 122 -7.75 -18.16 -2.76
N SER A 123 -8.84 -17.45 -2.54
CA SER A 123 -10.20 -17.95 -2.71
C SER A 123 -11.01 -16.95 -3.52
N LYS A 124 -11.81 -17.48 -4.44
CA LYS A 124 -12.71 -16.71 -5.26
C LYS A 124 -13.97 -17.52 -5.54
N ASN A 125 -15.14 -16.93 -5.24
CA ASN A 125 -16.43 -17.58 -5.42
C ASN A 125 -16.50 -18.93 -4.68
N LYS A 126 -16.60 -20.04 -5.41
CA LYS A 126 -16.63 -21.41 -4.85
C LYS A 126 -15.26 -22.09 -4.89
N GLU A 127 -14.24 -21.44 -5.45
CA GLU A 127 -12.89 -21.98 -5.55
C GLU A 127 -12.07 -21.54 -4.33
N TYR A 128 -11.42 -22.52 -3.69
CA TYR A 128 -10.62 -22.34 -2.50
C TYR A 128 -9.25 -22.98 -2.70
N GLY A 129 -8.24 -22.46 -1.99
CA GLY A 129 -6.91 -23.04 -2.00
C GLY A 129 -6.12 -22.78 -3.29
N ILE A 130 -6.54 -21.79 -4.09
CA ILE A 130 -5.82 -21.37 -5.30
C ILE A 130 -4.43 -20.88 -4.87
N PRO A 131 -3.32 -21.34 -5.48
CA PRO A 131 -1.99 -20.92 -5.06
C PRO A 131 -1.73 -19.44 -5.38
N LEU A 132 -0.87 -18.79 -4.59
CA LEU A 132 -0.58 -17.36 -4.73
C LEU A 132 0.12 -16.96 -6.03
N ASP A 133 0.80 -17.89 -6.71
CA ASP A 133 1.36 -17.65 -8.04
C ASP A 133 0.29 -17.27 -9.08
N SER A 134 -0.95 -17.68 -8.83
CA SER A 134 -2.11 -17.40 -9.66
C SER A 134 -2.74 -16.03 -9.38
N LEU A 135 -2.16 -15.21 -8.49
CA LEU A 135 -2.72 -13.92 -8.09
C LEU A 135 -2.97 -12.98 -9.27
N GLU A 136 -2.04 -12.91 -10.22
CA GLU A 136 -2.24 -12.06 -11.40
C GLU A 136 -3.44 -12.52 -12.23
N SER A 137 -3.54 -13.82 -12.51
CA SER A 137 -4.61 -14.34 -13.37
C SER A 137 -5.98 -14.16 -12.73
N VAL A 138 -6.07 -14.35 -11.41
CA VAL A 138 -7.30 -14.09 -10.64
C VAL A 138 -7.64 -12.60 -10.66
N LEU A 139 -6.68 -11.71 -10.37
CA LEU A 139 -6.92 -10.25 -10.40
C LEU A 139 -7.38 -9.77 -11.78
N ARG A 140 -6.74 -10.23 -12.87
CA ARG A 140 -7.12 -9.84 -14.23
C ARG A 140 -8.55 -10.23 -14.56
N LYS A 141 -8.96 -11.46 -14.23
CA LYS A 141 -10.34 -11.92 -14.46
C LYS A 141 -11.36 -10.97 -13.83
N ASP A 142 -11.14 -10.53 -12.60
CA ASP A 142 -12.04 -9.61 -11.89
C ASP A 142 -11.96 -8.16 -12.41
N ILE A 143 -10.75 -7.65 -12.65
CA ILE A 143 -10.52 -6.26 -13.08
C ILE A 143 -11.03 -6.04 -14.52
N GLU A 144 -10.83 -7.01 -15.39
CA GLU A 144 -11.13 -6.91 -16.82
C GLU A 144 -12.56 -7.40 -17.16
N ASN A 145 -13.32 -7.88 -16.17
CA ASN A 145 -14.65 -8.46 -16.34
C ASN A 145 -15.65 -7.53 -17.07
N LYS A 146 -15.64 -6.23 -16.74
CA LYS A 146 -16.56 -5.21 -17.30
C LYS A 146 -18.03 -5.68 -17.30
N GLU A 147 -18.48 -6.24 -16.17
CA GLU A 147 -19.84 -6.74 -15.95
C GLU A 147 -20.30 -7.91 -16.86
N LYS A 148 -19.38 -8.57 -17.59
CA LYS A 148 -19.73 -9.66 -18.50
C LYS A 148 -20.08 -10.97 -17.79
N ASN A 149 -19.34 -11.31 -16.74
CA ASN A 149 -19.59 -12.47 -15.90
C ASN A 149 -20.20 -12.00 -14.57
N SER A 150 -21.41 -12.48 -14.27
CA SER A 150 -22.15 -12.14 -13.07
C SER A 150 -21.50 -12.63 -11.77
N GLU A 151 -20.62 -13.63 -11.85
CA GLU A 151 -19.90 -14.21 -10.71
C GLU A 151 -18.57 -13.48 -10.41
N LEU A 152 -18.17 -12.53 -11.24
CA LEU A 152 -16.92 -11.77 -11.03
C LEU A 152 -17.23 -10.33 -10.58
N SER A 153 -16.19 -9.60 -10.19
CA SER A 153 -16.33 -8.22 -9.76
C SER A 153 -17.01 -7.37 -10.83
N GLU A 154 -17.94 -6.54 -10.38
CA GLU A 154 -18.67 -5.62 -11.26
C GLU A 154 -17.72 -4.57 -11.85
N SER A 155 -16.75 -4.10 -11.08
CA SER A 155 -15.72 -3.16 -11.55
C SER A 155 -14.45 -3.23 -10.69
N PRO A 156 -13.30 -2.70 -11.17
CA PRO A 156 -12.09 -2.58 -10.35
C PRO A 156 -12.30 -1.78 -9.06
N GLU A 157 -13.18 -0.77 -9.08
CA GLU A 157 -13.50 0.07 -7.92
C GLU A 157 -14.31 -0.69 -6.87
N LYS A 158 -15.09 -1.69 -7.27
CA LYS A 158 -15.90 -2.51 -6.36
C LYS A 158 -15.11 -3.69 -5.79
N LEU A 159 -14.03 -4.10 -6.47
CA LEU A 159 -13.17 -5.18 -6.04
C LEU A 159 -12.61 -4.92 -4.63
N THR A 160 -12.73 -5.93 -3.79
CA THR A 160 -12.29 -5.90 -2.40
C THR A 160 -11.45 -7.13 -2.11
N ILE A 161 -10.26 -6.93 -1.55
CA ILE A 161 -9.40 -8.03 -1.09
C ILE A 161 -9.61 -8.20 0.40
N CYS A 162 -10.01 -9.40 0.82
CA CYS A 162 -10.08 -9.76 2.24
C CYS A 162 -8.93 -10.70 2.57
N ILE A 163 -8.11 -10.34 3.55
CA ILE A 163 -7.01 -11.17 4.04
C ILE A 163 -7.40 -11.71 5.40
N GLN A 164 -7.16 -12.99 5.64
CA GLN A 164 -7.40 -13.65 6.92
C GLN A 164 -6.35 -14.74 7.15
N TYR A 165 -5.97 -14.90 8.41
CA TYR A 165 -5.19 -16.03 8.90
C TYR A 165 -5.96 -16.74 10.01
N ASP A 166 -5.76 -18.05 10.15
CA ASP A 166 -6.19 -18.79 11.34
C ASP A 166 -5.11 -18.77 12.43
N ASP A 167 -5.47 -19.22 13.63
CA ASP A 167 -4.59 -19.24 14.80
C ASP A 167 -3.38 -20.20 14.67
N LYS A 168 -3.39 -21.07 13.65
CA LYS A 168 -2.35 -22.09 13.42
C LYS A 168 -1.31 -21.64 12.40
N ASN A 169 -1.60 -20.59 11.62
CA ASN A 169 -0.75 -20.13 10.54
C ASN A 169 -0.06 -18.82 10.88
N ASP A 170 1.23 -18.74 10.54
CA ASP A 170 2.04 -17.57 10.84
C ASP A 170 1.68 -16.42 9.89
N PHE A 171 0.90 -15.47 10.41
CA PHE A 171 0.56 -14.24 9.71
C PHE A 171 1.76 -13.31 9.47
N LYS A 172 2.97 -13.65 9.97
CA LYS A 172 4.21 -12.92 9.65
C LYS A 172 4.52 -12.88 8.15
N ASN A 173 3.91 -13.74 7.32
CA ASN A 173 4.03 -13.62 5.86
C ASN A 173 3.16 -12.49 5.26
N LEU A 174 2.31 -11.82 6.04
CA LEU A 174 1.47 -10.71 5.60
C LEU A 174 2.23 -9.62 4.81
N PRO A 175 3.40 -9.12 5.24
CA PRO A 175 4.17 -8.13 4.47
C PRO A 175 4.50 -8.60 3.04
N ASN A 176 4.81 -9.88 2.87
CA ASN A 176 5.10 -10.46 1.56
C ASN A 176 3.83 -10.57 0.69
N ILE A 177 2.70 -10.97 1.28
CA ILE A 177 1.39 -10.96 0.61
C ILE A 177 1.05 -9.54 0.13
N LEU A 178 1.18 -8.54 1.00
CA LEU A 178 0.91 -7.15 0.67
C LEU A 178 1.84 -6.64 -0.44
N LYS A 179 3.13 -6.99 -0.40
CA LYS A 179 4.09 -6.66 -1.45
C LYS A 179 3.68 -7.27 -2.80
N GLN A 180 3.38 -8.57 -2.83
CA GLN A 180 2.99 -9.27 -4.05
C GLN A 180 1.68 -8.70 -4.62
N LEU A 181 0.69 -8.48 -3.75
CA LEU A 181 -0.62 -7.97 -4.12
C LEU A 181 -0.54 -6.55 -4.70
N THR A 182 0.09 -5.62 -3.99
CA THR A 182 0.20 -4.21 -4.44
C THR A 182 1.01 -4.09 -5.73
N THR A 183 2.12 -4.82 -5.84
CA THR A 183 2.96 -4.84 -7.06
C THR A 183 2.20 -5.41 -8.25
N THR A 184 1.48 -6.52 -8.05
CA THR A 184 0.68 -7.16 -9.11
C THR A 184 -0.47 -6.26 -9.54
N TYR A 185 -1.21 -5.70 -8.59
CA TYR A 185 -2.31 -4.78 -8.87
C TYR A 185 -1.85 -3.54 -9.62
N TYR A 186 -0.76 -2.90 -9.17
CA TYR A 186 -0.21 -1.72 -9.84
C TYR A 186 0.25 -2.05 -11.26
N ARG A 187 0.90 -3.20 -11.48
CA ARG A 187 1.32 -3.61 -12.83
C ARG A 187 0.13 -3.84 -13.79
N ILE A 188 -0.99 -4.37 -13.30
CA ILE A 188 -2.19 -4.61 -14.12
C ILE A 188 -2.93 -3.30 -14.41
N THR A 189 -3.04 -2.40 -13.43
CA THR A 189 -3.98 -1.27 -13.46
C THR A 189 -3.34 0.10 -13.58
N ILE A 190 -2.07 0.22 -13.22
CA ILE A 190 -1.35 1.49 -12.98
C ILE A 190 -2.07 2.37 -11.92
N ARG A 191 -2.85 1.73 -11.02
CA ARG A 191 -3.62 2.39 -9.97
C ARG A 191 -3.17 1.93 -8.59
N THR A 192 -3.51 2.73 -7.58
CA THR A 192 -3.21 2.44 -6.18
C THR A 192 -4.47 2.43 -5.30
N ASP A 193 -5.67 2.49 -5.86
CA ASP A 193 -6.92 2.56 -5.09
C ASP A 193 -7.46 1.20 -4.61
N LEU A 194 -6.59 0.20 -4.59
CA LEU A 194 -6.85 -1.15 -4.08
C LEU A 194 -7.46 -1.14 -2.67
N LYS A 195 -8.58 -1.85 -2.49
CA LYS A 195 -9.25 -1.99 -1.19
C LYS A 195 -8.83 -3.30 -0.54
N ILE A 196 -8.16 -3.20 0.61
CA ILE A 196 -7.74 -4.36 1.40
C ILE A 196 -8.39 -4.26 2.78
N LEU A 197 -8.97 -5.36 3.24
CA LEU A 197 -9.52 -5.50 4.58
C LEU A 197 -8.81 -6.66 5.28
N LEU A 198 -8.41 -6.43 6.53
CA LEU A 198 -7.98 -7.50 7.43
C LEU A 198 -9.23 -8.02 8.16
N VAL A 199 -9.52 -9.31 8.06
CA VAL A 199 -10.79 -9.87 8.54
C VAL A 199 -10.57 -11.08 9.46
N ASP A 200 -11.44 -11.26 10.43
CA ASP A 200 -11.54 -12.49 11.21
C ASP A 200 -12.39 -13.56 10.49
N GLU A 201 -12.43 -14.76 11.06
CA GLU A 201 -13.19 -15.91 10.52
C GLU A 201 -14.70 -15.70 10.47
N ASN A 202 -15.24 -14.80 11.29
CA ASN A 202 -16.66 -14.52 11.43
C ASN A 202 -17.11 -13.34 10.55
N TYR A 203 -16.20 -12.75 9.78
CA TYR A 203 -16.49 -11.53 9.01
C TYR A 203 -17.67 -11.68 8.03
N PHE A 204 -17.78 -12.85 7.40
CA PHE A 204 -18.87 -13.17 6.47
C PHE A 204 -20.02 -13.98 7.10
N SER A 205 -19.95 -14.23 8.41
CA SER A 205 -21.04 -14.89 9.13
C SER A 205 -22.28 -13.98 9.15
N PRO A 206 -23.50 -14.55 9.01
CA PRO A 206 -24.71 -13.76 9.13
C PRO A 206 -24.79 -13.11 10.52
N PRO A 207 -25.44 -11.94 10.65
CA PRO A 207 -25.63 -11.33 11.95
C PRO A 207 -26.39 -12.29 12.87
N PRO A 208 -26.09 -12.28 14.19
CA PRO A 208 -26.83 -13.10 15.12
C PRO A 208 -28.33 -12.78 15.06
N PRO A 209 -29.21 -13.78 15.23
CA PRO A 209 -30.64 -13.55 15.27
C PRO A 209 -30.99 -12.48 16.32
N PRO A 210 -32.03 -11.65 16.10
CA PRO A 210 -32.52 -10.74 17.11
C PRO A 210 -32.80 -11.51 18.41
N LYS A 211 -32.32 -11.01 19.56
CA LYS A 211 -32.69 -11.60 20.85
C LYS A 211 -34.22 -11.62 20.94
N ALA A 212 -34.79 -12.79 21.20
CA ALA A 212 -36.22 -12.92 21.42
C ALA A 212 -36.63 -11.94 22.54
N LYS A 213 -37.64 -11.10 22.28
CA LYS A 213 -38.21 -10.26 23.33
C LYS A 213 -38.92 -11.21 24.30
N ILE A 214 -38.37 -11.36 25.50
CA ILE A 214 -39.02 -12.03 26.64
C ILE A 214 -40.05 -11.07 27.23
#